data_AF-A0A7Z2VGT2-F1
#
_entry.id   AF-A0A7Z2VGT2-F1
#
_cell.length_a   1.000
_cell.length_b   1.000
_cell.length_c   1.000
_cell.angle_alpha   90.00
_cell.angle_beta   90.00
_cell.angle_gamma   90.00
#
_symmetry.space_group_name_H-M   'P 1'
#
loop_
_entity.id
_entity.type
_entity.pdbx_description
1 polymer ?
#
loop_
_entity_poly.entity_id
_entity_poly.type
_entity_poly.pdbx_seq_one_letter_code
_entity_poly.pdbx_strand_id
1 'polypeptide(L)'
;MNFQALFNEPIESQISLGGHASDVWLIRTSKEEVVVRASGVREDSDAPFLYGCRTLFGTELNKTFDIEFINVELSKVSPISIPQVKRKQVINDVEFVVVDMMVGKNGSFSNINLEVF
;
A
#
# COMPACT_ATOMS: atom_id res chain seq x y z
N MET A 1 -12.04 -10.52 -4.87
CA MET A 1 -12.47 -9.11 -4.83
C MET A 1 -12.63 -8.61 -6.26
N ASN A 2 -13.69 -7.84 -6.57
CA ASN A 2 -13.88 -7.25 -7.90
C ASN A 2 -13.31 -5.83 -7.90
N PHE A 3 -12.18 -5.62 -8.58
CA PHE A 3 -11.53 -4.32 -8.66
C PHE A 3 -11.92 -3.50 -9.89
N GLN A 4 -12.83 -3.97 -10.74
CA GLN A 4 -13.13 -3.29 -12.01
C GLN A 4 -13.57 -1.82 -11.81
N ALA A 5 -14.22 -1.48 -10.69
CA ALA A 5 -14.59 -0.11 -10.36
C ALA A 5 -13.39 0.86 -10.20
N LEU A 6 -12.17 0.33 -10.03
CA LEU A 6 -10.92 1.10 -9.96
C LEU A 6 -10.28 1.33 -11.34
N PHE A 7 -10.85 0.80 -12.43
CA PHE A 7 -10.23 0.81 -13.76
C PHE A 7 -11.26 1.08 -14.86
N ASN A 8 -10.91 1.93 -15.82
CA ASN A 8 -11.76 2.17 -16.99
C ASN A 8 -11.62 1.04 -18.02
N GLU A 9 -10.45 0.42 -18.06
CA GLU A 9 -10.10 -0.69 -18.93
C GLU A 9 -10.45 -2.02 -18.26
N PRO A 10 -10.86 -3.04 -19.04
CA PRO A 10 -11.03 -4.37 -18.52
C PRO A 10 -9.76 -4.89 -17.84
N ILE A 11 -9.93 -5.46 -16.64
CA ILE A 11 -8.84 -6.16 -15.95
C ILE A 11 -8.53 -7.45 -16.71
N GLU A 12 -7.31 -7.58 -17.20
CA GLU A 12 -6.81 -8.76 -17.91
C GLU A 12 -6.31 -9.83 -16.92
N SER A 13 -5.67 -9.39 -15.82
CA SER A 13 -5.21 -10.29 -14.77
C SER A 13 -5.16 -9.63 -13.40
N GLN A 14 -5.29 -10.47 -12.37
CA GLN A 14 -5.23 -10.09 -10.96
C GLN A 14 -4.52 -11.18 -10.16
N ILE A 15 -3.45 -10.80 -9.44
CA ILE A 15 -2.63 -11.72 -8.65
C ILE A 15 -2.55 -11.19 -7.22
N SER A 16 -2.89 -12.00 -6.22
CA SER A 16 -2.66 -11.66 -4.81
C SER A 16 -1.19 -11.86 -4.46
N LEU A 17 -0.54 -10.85 -3.88
CA LEU A 17 0.89 -10.90 -3.56
C LEU A 17 1.21 -11.44 -2.16
N GLY A 18 0.23 -11.53 -1.25
CA GLY A 18 0.36 -12.20 0.06
C GLY A 18 1.51 -11.73 0.96
N GLY A 19 1.61 -12.24 2.19
CA GLY A 19 2.79 -12.04 3.05
C GLY A 19 3.03 -10.61 3.59
N HIS A 20 2.05 -9.72 3.44
CA HIS A 20 2.11 -8.33 3.91
C HIS A 20 1.04 -8.06 4.98
N ALA A 21 1.25 -7.04 5.80
CA ALA A 21 0.22 -6.56 6.74
C ALA A 21 -0.97 -5.89 6.03
N SER A 22 -0.78 -5.50 4.77
CA SER A 22 -1.82 -5.05 3.85
C SER A 22 -2.27 -6.20 2.98
N ASP A 23 -3.52 -6.20 2.54
CA ASP A 23 -3.90 -6.98 1.38
C ASP A 23 -3.38 -6.28 0.12
N VAL A 24 -2.65 -7.01 -0.73
CA VAL A 24 -1.95 -6.47 -1.88
C VAL A 24 -2.21 -7.32 -3.12
N TRP A 25 -2.54 -6.66 -4.23
CA TRP A 25 -2.76 -7.30 -5.52
C TRP A 25 -1.99 -6.59 -6.63
N LEU A 26 -1.41 -7.37 -7.53
CA LEU A 26 -0.92 -6.91 -8.82
C LEU A 26 -2.08 -7.00 -9.83
N ILE A 27 -2.40 -5.88 -10.47
CA ILE A 27 -3.45 -5.78 -11.48
C ILE A 27 -2.83 -5.38 -12.81
N ARG A 28 -3.25 -6.06 -13.88
CA ARG A 28 -2.89 -5.71 -15.24
C ARG A 28 -4.13 -5.43 -16.07
N THR A 29 -4.07 -4.36 -16.84
CA THR A 29 -5.02 -4.01 -17.89
C THR A 29 -4.24 -3.84 -19.20
N SER A 30 -4.96 -3.60 -20.29
CA SER A 30 -4.34 -3.27 -21.59
C SER A 30 -3.45 -2.02 -21.59
N LYS A 31 -3.59 -1.12 -20.59
CA LYS A 31 -2.86 0.15 -20.55
C LYS A 31 -1.84 0.25 -19.43
N GLU A 32 -1.96 -0.53 -18.38
CA GLU A 32 -1.10 -0.40 -17.22
C GLU A 32 -1.01 -1.67 -16.37
N GLU A 33 0.07 -1.76 -15.63
CA GLU A 33 0.31 -2.72 -14.57
C GLU A 33 0.56 -1.94 -13.27
N VAL A 34 -0.26 -2.21 -12.25
CA VAL A 34 -0.32 -1.41 -11.02
C VAL A 34 -0.56 -2.29 -9.80
N VAL A 35 -0.34 -1.73 -8.62
CA VAL A 35 -0.59 -2.42 -7.36
C VAL A 35 -1.85 -1.85 -6.70
N VAL A 36 -2.77 -2.71 -6.30
CA VAL A 36 -3.90 -2.37 -5.44
C VAL A 36 -3.56 -2.74 -4.01
N ARG A 37 -3.81 -1.85 -3.07
CA ARG A 37 -3.61 -2.07 -1.63
C ARG A 37 -4.88 -1.77 -0.86
N ALA A 38 -5.13 -2.56 0.17
CA ALA A 38 -6.06 -2.28 1.25
C ALA A 38 -5.41 -2.64 2.59
N SER A 39 -5.90 -2.06 3.67
CA SER A 39 -5.53 -2.50 5.01
C SER A 39 -5.95 -3.95 5.22
N GLY A 40 -5.03 -4.78 5.73
CA GLY A 40 -5.36 -6.11 6.23
C GLY A 40 -6.00 -6.08 7.62
N VAL A 41 -6.09 -4.90 8.23
CA VAL A 41 -6.71 -4.67 9.54
C VAL A 41 -8.21 -4.47 9.34
N ARG A 42 -9.01 -5.35 9.93
CA ARG A 42 -10.47 -5.21 9.99
C ARG A 42 -10.88 -4.58 11.32
N GLU A 43 -11.97 -3.80 11.32
CA GLU A 43 -12.45 -3.05 12.48
C GLU A 43 -12.79 -3.92 13.70
N ASP A 44 -12.97 -5.22 13.51
CA ASP A 44 -13.23 -6.22 14.55
C ASP A 44 -11.95 -6.75 15.23
N SER A 45 -10.76 -6.35 14.78
CA SER A 45 -9.52 -6.77 15.41
C SER A 45 -9.27 -5.99 16.69
N ASP A 46 -9.76 -6.52 17.81
CA ASP A 46 -9.60 -5.97 19.16
C ASP A 46 -8.16 -6.23 19.69
N ALA A 47 -7.17 -5.75 18.93
CA ALA A 47 -5.75 -6.04 19.15
C ALA A 47 -5.08 -4.87 19.90
N PRO A 48 -4.42 -5.11 21.06
CA PRO A 48 -3.66 -4.10 21.80
C PRO A 48 -2.64 -3.31 20.95
N PHE A 49 -2.15 -3.90 19.86
CA PHE A 49 -1.30 -3.25 18.87
C PHE A 49 -1.99 -2.06 18.19
N LEU A 50 -3.24 -2.20 17.76
CA LEU A 50 -3.99 -1.13 17.08
C LEU A 50 -4.35 0.00 18.02
N TYR A 51 -4.73 -0.35 19.26
CA TYR A 51 -4.91 0.63 20.32
C TYR A 51 -3.63 1.42 20.59
N GLY A 52 -2.49 0.73 20.64
CA GLY A 52 -1.17 1.36 20.77
C GLY A 52 -0.87 2.32 19.60
N CYS A 53 -1.08 1.88 18.36
CA CYS A 53 -0.87 2.72 17.18
C CYS A 53 -1.73 4.00 17.20
N ARG A 54 -3.02 3.85 17.50
CA ARG A 54 -3.96 4.96 17.60
C ARG A 54 -3.58 5.92 18.74
N THR A 55 -3.25 5.39 19.91
CA THR A 55 -2.98 6.20 21.11
C THR A 55 -1.65 6.95 21.01
N LEU A 56 -0.62 6.31 20.47
CA LEU A 56 0.74 6.86 20.42
C LEU A 56 0.99 7.72 19.18
N PHE A 57 0.43 7.32 18.03
CA PHE A 57 0.74 7.95 16.74
C PHE A 57 -0.46 8.63 16.09
N GLY A 58 -1.66 8.53 16.68
CA GLY A 58 -2.88 9.11 16.11
C GLY A 58 -3.30 8.47 14.79
N THR A 59 -2.74 7.32 14.42
CA THR A 59 -2.96 6.68 13.12
C THR A 59 -4.02 5.57 13.23
N GLU A 60 -5.00 5.61 12.36
CA GLU A 60 -5.98 4.53 12.17
C GLU A 60 -5.48 3.58 11.08
N LEU A 61 -5.06 2.37 11.42
CA LEU A 61 -4.43 1.46 10.45
C LEU A 61 -5.40 0.93 9.37
N ASN A 62 -6.71 1.14 9.51
CA ASN A 62 -7.72 0.83 8.49
C ASN A 62 -7.89 1.96 7.44
N LYS A 63 -7.30 3.14 7.65
CA LYS A 63 -7.36 4.28 6.72
C LYS A 63 -6.31 4.15 5.61
N THR A 64 -6.64 3.37 4.59
CA THR A 64 -5.74 3.12 3.47
C THR A 64 -5.55 4.39 2.62
N PHE A 65 -6.53 5.30 2.62
CA PHE A 65 -6.45 6.55 1.85
C PHE A 65 -5.33 7.50 2.33
N ASP A 66 -4.89 7.38 3.58
CA ASP A 66 -3.78 8.16 4.15
C ASP A 66 -2.45 7.89 3.44
N ILE A 67 -2.31 6.75 2.75
CA ILE A 67 -1.15 6.41 1.93
C ILE A 67 -0.84 7.51 0.92
N GLU A 68 -1.85 8.18 0.36
CA GLU A 68 -1.63 9.27 -0.60
C GLU A 68 -0.87 10.43 0.04
N PHE A 69 -1.37 10.93 1.17
CA PHE A 69 -0.74 12.02 1.89
C PHE A 69 0.67 11.64 2.35
N ILE A 70 0.83 10.46 2.95
CA ILE A 70 2.12 9.95 3.41
C ILE A 70 3.12 9.86 2.25
N ASN A 71 2.72 9.30 1.11
CA ASN A 71 3.60 9.14 -0.05
C ASN A 71 3.99 10.50 -0.65
N VAL A 72 3.05 11.46 -0.69
CA VAL A 72 3.32 12.82 -1.13
C VAL A 72 4.36 13.49 -0.22
N GLU A 73 4.19 13.43 1.11
CA GLU A 73 5.16 14.03 2.03
C GLU A 73 6.53 13.34 1.96
N LEU A 74 6.56 12.01 1.92
CA LEU A 74 7.81 11.26 1.77
C LEU A 74 8.53 11.58 0.46
N SER A 75 7.80 11.76 -0.64
CA SER A 75 8.40 12.09 -1.95
C SER A 75 9.18 13.41 -1.94
N LYS A 76 8.87 14.33 -1.03
CA LYS A 76 9.57 15.63 -0.92
C LYS A 76 10.95 15.52 -0.29
N VAL A 77 11.18 14.48 0.53
CA VAL A 77 12.38 14.35 1.36
C VAL A 77 13.18 13.08 1.07
N SER A 78 12.56 12.11 0.40
CA SER A 78 13.16 10.79 0.18
C SER A 78 14.18 10.82 -0.98
N PRO A 79 15.37 10.23 -0.80
CA PRO A 79 16.32 10.02 -1.89
C PRO A 79 15.92 8.86 -2.81
N ILE A 80 14.91 8.07 -2.44
CA ILE A 80 14.35 6.97 -3.23
C ILE A 80 12.95 7.32 -3.75
N SER A 81 12.61 6.78 -4.92
CA SER A 81 11.29 6.97 -5.52
C SER A 81 10.19 6.36 -4.65
N ILE A 82 9.15 7.15 -4.40
CA ILE A 82 7.96 6.75 -3.63
C ILE A 82 6.78 6.56 -4.60
N PRO A 83 6.05 5.43 -4.52
CA PRO A 83 4.93 5.17 -5.43
C PRO A 83 3.83 6.22 -5.27
N GLN A 84 3.28 6.70 -6.38
CA GLN A 84 2.16 7.64 -6.34
C GLN A 84 0.84 6.89 -6.29
N VAL A 85 -0.13 7.44 -5.56
CA VAL A 85 -1.52 6.97 -5.61
C VAL A 85 -2.15 7.50 -6.89
N LYS A 86 -2.62 6.60 -7.74
CA LYS A 86 -3.29 6.95 -9.00
C LYS A 86 -4.79 7.11 -8.82
N ARG A 87 -5.38 6.21 -8.04
CA ARG A 87 -6.84 6.05 -7.88
C ARG A 87 -7.15 5.54 -6.50
N LYS A 88 -8.33 5.89 -5.98
CA LYS A 88 -8.83 5.44 -4.68
C LYS A 88 -10.33 5.15 -4.79
N GLN A 89 -10.81 4.12 -4.10
CA GLN A 89 -12.24 3.81 -4.02
C GLN A 89 -12.56 3.02 -2.76
N VAL A 90 -13.78 3.16 -2.27
CA VAL A 90 -14.36 2.28 -1.24
C VAL A 90 -15.13 1.16 -1.95
N ILE A 91 -14.80 -0.10 -1.64
CA ILE A 91 -15.49 -1.29 -2.16
C ILE A 91 -15.90 -2.15 -0.97
N ASN A 92 -17.21 -2.35 -0.77
CA ASN A 92 -17.76 -3.07 0.38
C ASN A 92 -17.21 -2.54 1.72
N ASP A 93 -17.29 -1.21 1.92
CA ASP A 93 -16.82 -0.50 3.12
C ASP A 93 -15.30 -0.57 3.41
N VAL A 94 -14.51 -1.11 2.48
CA VAL A 94 -13.04 -1.16 2.58
C VAL A 94 -12.42 -0.14 1.64
N GLU A 95 -11.48 0.64 2.17
CA GLU A 95 -10.67 1.59 1.39
C GLU A 95 -9.61 0.87 0.56
N PHE A 96 -9.63 1.08 -0.75
CA PHE A 96 -8.62 0.60 -1.69
C PHE A 96 -7.89 1.76 -2.35
N VAL A 97 -6.57 1.62 -2.47
CA VAL A 97 -5.73 2.55 -3.23
C VAL A 97 -5.02 1.80 -4.36
N VAL A 98 -4.96 2.42 -5.53
CA VAL A 98 -4.14 1.97 -6.65
C VAL A 98 -2.88 2.80 -6.68
N VAL A 99 -1.73 2.15 -6.68
CA VAL A 99 -0.41 2.79 -6.69
C VAL A 99 0.45 2.30 -7.84
N ASP A 100 1.49 3.07 -8.17
CA ASP A 100 2.52 2.66 -9.12
C ASP A 100 3.10 1.27 -8.77
N MET A 101 3.29 0.44 -9.80
CA MET A 101 4.15 -0.74 -9.68
C MET A 101 5.60 -0.29 -9.67
N MET A 102 6.29 -0.57 -8.57
CA MET A 102 7.69 -0.20 -8.39
C MET A 102 8.58 -1.41 -8.69
N VAL A 103 9.51 -1.26 -9.62
CA VAL A 103 10.51 -2.29 -9.92
C VAL A 103 11.61 -2.23 -8.88
N GLY A 104 11.50 -3.07 -7.85
CA GLY A 104 12.52 -3.26 -6.84
C GLY A 104 13.64 -4.21 -7.30
N LYS A 105 14.76 -4.17 -6.59
CA LYS A 105 15.78 -5.23 -6.62
C LYS A 105 15.92 -5.78 -5.20
N ASN A 106 16.15 -7.08 -5.07
CA ASN A 106 16.44 -7.68 -3.78
C ASN A 106 17.74 -7.07 -3.24
N GLY A 107 17.64 -6.26 -2.19
CA GLY A 107 18.77 -5.78 -1.42
C GLY A 107 19.12 -6.80 -0.34
N SER A 108 20.41 -7.03 -0.11
CA SER A 108 20.88 -7.70 1.10
C SER A 108 21.33 -6.63 2.08
N PHE A 109 20.75 -6.63 3.28
CA PHE A 109 21.21 -5.79 4.39
C PHE A 109 22.40 -6.42 5.14
N SER A 110 22.95 -7.53 4.65
CA SER A 110 23.96 -8.33 5.34
C SER A 110 25.34 -7.67 5.40
N ASN A 111 25.57 -6.54 4.74
CA ASN A 111 26.87 -5.86 4.68
C ASN A 111 26.76 -4.33 4.82
N ILE A 112 26.03 -3.84 5.82
CA ILE A 112 26.23 -2.45 6.26
C ILE A 112 27.26 -2.50 7.39
N ASN A 113 28.54 -2.32 7.05
CA ASN A 113 29.52 -1.84 8.02
C ASN A 113 29.06 -0.44 8.44
N LEU A 114 28.35 -0.38 9.56
CA LEU A 114 28.16 0.87 10.29
C LEU A 114 29.53 1.22 10.90
N GLU A 115 30.39 1.86 10.11
CA GLU A 115 31.41 2.73 10.70
C GLU A 115 30.66 3.92 11.31
N VAL A 116 30.30 3.74 12.58
CA VAL A 116 29.74 4.78 13.43
C VAL A 116 30.86 5.77 13.69
N PHE A 117 30.65 7.03 13.27
CA PHE A 117 31.45 8.19 13.64
C PHE A 117 31.38 8.47 15.14
#